data_AF-A0A538L515-F1
#
_entry.id   AF-A0A538L515-F1
#
_cell.length_a   1.000
_cell.length_b   1.000
_cell.length_c   1.000
_cell.angle_alpha   90.00
_cell.angle_beta   90.00
_cell.angle_gamma   90.00
#
_symmetry.space_group_name_H-M   'P 1'
#
loop_
_entity.id
_entity.type
_entity.pdbx_description
1 polymer ?
#
loop_
_entity_poly.entity_id
_entity_poly.type
_entity_poly.pdbx_seq_one_letter_code
_entity_poly.pdbx_strand_id
1 'polypeptide(L)'
;MRYVVASIAAALSVQAFHAASGPLTATARHELIVSHHWYSKCPVPLSGLRLLTLTYWGWDGRVHTGQLVTNASSVAPLTAVFEKLYAMRFPVHHMKLSDAYGPVSVWPKDLDVTYSFSCRQAVPSPCTGGTGTGSWSMHAYGEAIDINPIENPYVGCGQTRDPVSVSFMKRTPLRKGMVTPAVYAA
;
A
#
# COMPACT_ATOMS: atom_id res chain seq x y z
N MET A 1 7.99 -29.78 50.43
CA MET A 1 7.13 -28.85 49.67
C MET A 1 7.67 -28.77 48.25
N ARG A 2 6.98 -29.35 47.26
CA ARG A 2 7.43 -29.35 45.84
C ARG A 2 6.51 -28.40 45.07
N TYR A 3 7.04 -27.30 44.58
CA TYR A 3 6.34 -26.40 43.67
C TYR A 3 6.36 -27.02 42.28
N VAL A 4 5.19 -27.35 41.74
CA VAL A 4 5.04 -27.72 40.32
C VAL A 4 4.89 -26.42 39.55
N VAL A 5 5.93 -26.03 38.80
CA VAL A 5 5.84 -24.94 37.83
C VAL A 5 5.20 -25.52 36.58
N ALA A 6 3.93 -25.19 36.34
CA ALA A 6 3.25 -25.51 35.09
C ALA A 6 3.70 -24.54 34.00
N SER A 7 4.58 -25.00 33.11
CA SER A 7 4.98 -24.25 31.91
C SER A 7 3.81 -24.23 30.93
N ILE A 8 3.12 -23.08 30.81
CA ILE A 8 2.17 -22.84 29.73
C ILE A 8 2.98 -22.53 28.48
N ALA A 9 3.16 -23.53 27.61
CA ALA A 9 3.65 -23.30 26.27
C ALA A 9 2.54 -22.60 25.46
N ALA A 10 2.65 -21.28 25.30
CA ALA A 10 1.80 -20.56 24.35
C ALA A 10 2.20 -20.98 22.93
N ALA A 11 1.34 -21.75 22.27
CA ALA A 11 1.51 -22.04 20.85
C ALA A 11 1.35 -20.72 20.08
N LEU A 12 2.46 -20.19 19.56
CA LEU A 12 2.44 -19.08 18.62
C LEU A 12 1.77 -19.57 17.33
N SER A 13 0.49 -19.28 17.17
CA SER A 13 -0.19 -19.50 15.89
C SER A 13 0.44 -18.55 14.86
N VAL A 14 1.19 -19.08 13.91
CA VAL A 14 1.57 -18.33 12.72
C VAL A 14 0.27 -18.12 11.94
N GLN A 15 -0.27 -16.90 11.98
CA GLN A 15 -1.43 -16.59 11.14
C GLN A 15 -1.01 -16.75 9.68
N ALA A 16 -1.82 -17.45 8.88
CA ALA A 16 -1.53 -17.70 7.48
C ALA A 16 -1.81 -16.44 6.64
N PHE A 17 -1.19 -16.37 5.46
CA PHE A 17 -1.56 -15.38 4.47
C PHE A 17 -2.96 -15.69 3.93
N HIS A 18 -3.83 -14.68 3.90
CA HIS A 18 -5.14 -14.76 3.27
C HIS A 18 -5.35 -13.55 2.36
N ALA A 19 -5.98 -13.79 1.21
CA ALA A 19 -6.42 -12.75 0.30
C ALA A 19 -7.78 -13.09 -0.31
N ALA A 20 -8.62 -12.08 -0.48
CA ALA A 20 -9.90 -12.18 -1.16
C ALA A 20 -10.13 -10.90 -1.97
N SER A 21 -10.78 -11.02 -3.12
CA SER A 21 -11.13 -9.87 -3.94
C SER A 21 -12.57 -9.94 -4.42
N GLY A 22 -13.16 -8.78 -4.66
CA GLY A 22 -14.52 -8.68 -5.19
C GLY A 22 -14.79 -7.31 -5.79
N PRO A 23 -16.00 -7.10 -6.37
CA PRO A 23 -16.45 -5.79 -6.78
C PRO A 23 -16.33 -4.77 -5.63
N LEU A 24 -16.15 -3.49 -5.97
CA LEU A 24 -16.17 -2.43 -4.97
C LEU A 24 -17.50 -2.43 -4.20
N THR A 25 -17.40 -2.43 -2.86
CA THR A 25 -18.54 -2.25 -1.95
C THR A 25 -19.15 -0.85 -2.14
N ALA A 26 -20.38 -0.65 -1.67
CA ALA A 26 -21.03 0.67 -1.70
C ALA A 26 -20.18 1.73 -0.97
N THR A 27 -19.63 1.38 0.20
CA THR A 27 -18.70 2.24 0.95
C THR A 27 -17.46 2.58 0.14
N ALA A 28 -16.78 1.58 -0.44
CA ALA A 28 -15.57 1.86 -1.22
C ALA A 28 -15.85 2.75 -2.45
N ARG A 29 -16.98 2.55 -3.13
CA ARG A 29 -17.42 3.44 -4.22
C ARG A 29 -17.65 4.86 -3.72
N HIS A 30 -18.34 5.00 -2.60
CA HIS A 30 -18.63 6.30 -2.00
C HIS A 30 -17.33 7.03 -1.64
N GLU A 31 -16.44 6.40 -0.88
CA GLU A 31 -15.16 6.97 -0.45
C GLU A 31 -14.30 7.42 -1.64
N LEU A 32 -14.18 6.61 -2.70
CA LEU A 32 -13.44 6.99 -3.91
C LEU A 32 -14.00 8.24 -4.60
N ILE A 33 -15.32 8.40 -4.62
CA ILE A 33 -15.99 9.54 -5.27
C ILE A 33 -15.80 10.81 -4.42
N VAL A 34 -16.10 10.73 -3.12
CA VAL A 34 -16.06 11.91 -2.23
C VAL A 34 -14.64 12.39 -1.94
N SER A 35 -13.65 11.49 -1.96
CA SER A 35 -12.23 11.83 -1.86
C SER A 35 -11.60 12.28 -3.18
N HIS A 36 -12.38 12.34 -4.28
CA HIS A 36 -11.91 12.66 -5.63
C HIS A 36 -10.83 11.72 -6.20
N HIS A 37 -10.70 10.51 -5.66
CA HIS A 37 -9.86 9.47 -6.24
C HIS A 37 -10.50 8.80 -7.47
N TRP A 38 -11.80 9.01 -7.70
CA TRP A 38 -12.52 8.62 -8.92
C TRP A 38 -13.54 9.68 -9.35
N TYR A 39 -13.71 9.88 -10.65
CA TYR A 39 -14.74 10.71 -11.28
C TYR A 39 -15.00 10.25 -12.73
N SER A 40 -16.02 10.79 -13.38
CA SER A 40 -16.54 10.29 -14.68
C SER A 40 -15.55 10.31 -15.85
N LYS A 41 -14.46 11.09 -15.77
CA LYS A 41 -13.42 11.14 -16.81
C LYS A 41 -12.26 10.17 -16.57
N CYS A 42 -12.29 9.40 -15.48
CA CYS A 42 -11.26 8.43 -15.19
C CYS A 42 -11.19 7.34 -16.25
N PRO A 43 -9.99 6.85 -16.58
CA PRO A 43 -9.82 5.90 -17.68
C PRO A 43 -10.38 4.51 -17.37
N VAL A 44 -10.64 4.21 -16.09
CA VAL A 44 -11.21 2.93 -15.65
C VAL A 44 -12.54 3.19 -14.94
N PRO A 45 -13.65 2.58 -15.40
CA PRO A 45 -14.94 2.69 -14.71
C PRO A 45 -14.89 1.95 -13.36
N LEU A 46 -15.73 2.35 -12.40
CA LEU A 46 -15.80 1.66 -11.08
C LEU A 46 -16.06 0.14 -11.20
N SER A 47 -16.71 -0.33 -12.28
CA SER A 47 -16.92 -1.76 -12.55
C SER A 47 -15.64 -2.52 -12.95
N GLY A 48 -14.62 -1.80 -13.45
CA GLY A 48 -13.29 -2.34 -13.76
C GLY A 48 -12.37 -2.46 -12.53
N LEU A 49 -12.74 -1.84 -11.41
CA LEU A 49 -11.98 -1.89 -10.16
C LEU A 49 -12.43 -3.03 -9.24
N ARG A 50 -11.52 -3.48 -8.38
CA ARG A 50 -11.76 -4.48 -7.34
C ARG A 50 -11.27 -3.98 -6.00
N LEU A 51 -11.95 -4.41 -4.94
CA LEU A 51 -11.47 -4.29 -3.58
C LEU A 51 -10.73 -5.58 -3.24
N LEU A 52 -9.41 -5.50 -3.14
CA LEU A 52 -8.54 -6.59 -2.70
C LEU A 52 -8.33 -6.45 -1.19
N THR A 53 -8.78 -7.44 -0.42
CA THR A 53 -8.58 -7.52 1.03
C THR A 53 -7.55 -8.62 1.31
N LEU A 54 -6.50 -8.31 2.06
CA LEU A 54 -5.42 -9.26 2.33
C LEU A 54 -4.77 -9.06 3.69
N THR A 55 -4.12 -10.10 4.18
CA THR A 55 -3.33 -10.07 5.42
C THR A 55 -1.94 -9.50 5.20
N TYR A 56 -1.43 -8.71 6.12
CA TYR A 56 -0.08 -8.13 6.07
C TYR A 56 0.56 -8.02 7.45
N TRP A 57 1.88 -7.88 7.51
CA TRP A 57 2.58 -7.54 8.75
C TRP A 57 2.60 -6.03 8.95
N GLY A 58 1.99 -5.56 10.02
CA GLY A 58 1.98 -4.17 10.38
C GLY A 58 3.32 -3.70 10.92
N TRP A 59 3.48 -2.38 10.99
CA TRP A 59 4.68 -1.78 11.58
C TRP A 59 4.89 -2.18 13.05
N ASP A 60 3.84 -2.54 13.77
CA ASP A 60 3.90 -3.04 15.15
C ASP A 60 4.35 -4.51 15.27
N GLY A 61 4.66 -5.17 14.14
CA GLY A 61 5.06 -6.57 14.11
C GLY A 61 3.90 -7.55 14.34
N ARG A 62 2.64 -7.09 14.26
CA ARG A 62 1.45 -7.93 14.32
C ARG A 62 0.86 -8.12 12.92
N VAL A 63 0.03 -9.14 12.78
CA VAL A 63 -0.72 -9.37 11.53
C VAL A 63 -1.97 -8.50 11.54
N HIS A 64 -2.21 -7.85 10.40
CA HIS A 64 -3.36 -6.98 10.16
C HIS A 64 -4.06 -7.39 8.88
N THR A 65 -5.27 -6.87 8.68
CA THR A 65 -5.99 -6.97 7.40
C THR A 65 -6.01 -5.59 6.73
N GLY A 66 -5.57 -5.53 5.49
CA GLY A 66 -5.53 -4.34 4.66
C GLY A 66 -6.44 -4.47 3.44
N GLN A 67 -6.69 -3.35 2.78
CA GLN A 67 -7.59 -3.22 1.66
C GLN A 67 -6.99 -2.28 0.60
N LEU A 68 -6.97 -2.75 -0.64
CA LEU A 68 -6.51 -2.00 -1.80
C LEU A 68 -7.63 -1.91 -2.84
N VAL A 69 -7.82 -0.71 -3.39
CA VAL A 69 -8.58 -0.53 -4.63
C VAL A 69 -7.60 -0.67 -5.79
N THR A 70 -7.86 -1.59 -6.71
CA THR A 70 -6.96 -1.89 -7.84
C THR A 70 -7.75 -2.32 -9.09
N ASN A 71 -7.09 -2.36 -10.25
CA ASN A 71 -7.69 -2.91 -11.46
C ASN A 71 -7.98 -4.41 -11.28
N ALA A 72 -9.07 -4.90 -11.88
CA ALA A 72 -9.35 -6.33 -11.91
C ALA A 72 -8.19 -7.17 -12.46
N SER A 73 -7.44 -6.67 -13.46
CA SER A 73 -6.26 -7.35 -14.01
C SER A 73 -5.08 -7.41 -13.02
N SER A 74 -4.98 -6.45 -12.10
CA SER A 74 -3.88 -6.33 -11.14
C SER A 74 -4.09 -7.14 -9.86
N VAL A 75 -5.28 -7.69 -9.63
CA VAL A 75 -5.59 -8.47 -8.42
C VAL A 75 -4.65 -9.65 -8.22
N ALA A 76 -4.49 -10.49 -9.25
CA ALA A 76 -3.66 -11.69 -9.15
C ALA A 76 -2.16 -11.37 -8.92
N PRO A 77 -1.51 -10.49 -9.72
CA PRO A 77 -0.11 -10.15 -9.47
C PRO A 77 0.10 -9.45 -8.13
N LEU A 78 -0.80 -8.55 -7.71
CA LEU A 78 -0.68 -7.92 -6.39
C LEU A 78 -0.83 -8.94 -5.26
N THR A 79 -1.75 -9.89 -5.37
CA THR A 79 -1.89 -10.96 -4.36
C THR A 79 -0.58 -11.74 -4.21
N ALA A 80 0.06 -12.12 -5.33
CA ALA A 80 1.34 -12.81 -5.30
C ALA A 80 2.47 -11.96 -4.69
N VAL A 81 2.52 -10.66 -4.99
CA VAL A 81 3.48 -9.73 -4.37
C VAL A 81 3.28 -9.68 -2.85
N PHE A 82 2.04 -9.51 -2.39
CA PHE A 82 1.76 -9.43 -0.95
C PHE A 82 1.96 -10.76 -0.22
N GLU A 83 1.75 -11.89 -0.87
CA GLU A 83 2.09 -13.21 -0.32
C GLU A 83 3.59 -13.32 -0.04
N LYS A 84 4.43 -12.90 -1.00
CA LYS A 84 5.89 -12.87 -0.84
C LYS A 84 6.32 -11.90 0.27
N LEU A 85 5.76 -10.68 0.28
CA LEU A 85 6.00 -9.69 1.33
C LEU A 85 5.61 -10.24 2.71
N TYR A 86 4.49 -10.96 2.79
CA TYR A 86 4.02 -11.60 4.02
C TYR A 86 5.00 -12.68 4.51
N ALA A 87 5.48 -13.55 3.61
CA ALA A 87 6.47 -14.58 3.93
C ALA A 87 7.79 -13.98 4.45
N MET A 88 8.18 -12.82 3.91
CA MET A 88 9.35 -12.07 4.37
C MET A 88 9.13 -11.27 5.67
N ARG A 89 7.90 -11.26 6.21
CA ARG A 89 7.49 -10.38 7.31
C ARG A 89 7.77 -8.90 7.03
N PHE A 90 7.62 -8.48 5.77
CA PHE A 90 7.81 -7.09 5.37
C PHE A 90 6.79 -6.19 6.07
N PRO A 91 7.24 -5.16 6.82
CA PRO A 91 6.34 -4.32 7.59
C PRO A 91 5.71 -3.24 6.71
N VAL A 92 4.39 -3.08 6.82
CA VAL A 92 3.62 -2.01 6.18
C VAL A 92 3.04 -1.09 7.25
N HIS A 93 3.13 0.22 7.04
CA HIS A 93 2.60 1.23 7.96
C HIS A 93 1.07 1.18 7.98
N HIS A 94 0.44 1.64 6.89
CA HIS A 94 -1.01 1.77 6.77
C HIS A 94 -1.48 1.19 5.45
N MET A 95 -2.61 0.48 5.47
CA MET A 95 -3.20 -0.12 4.26
C MET A 95 -4.70 -0.34 4.42
N LYS A 96 -5.40 0.41 5.29
CA LYS A 96 -6.86 0.34 5.34
C LYS A 96 -7.44 1.26 4.25
N LEU A 97 -8.62 0.91 3.77
CA LEU A 97 -9.33 1.72 2.78
C LEU A 97 -9.51 3.19 3.25
N SER A 98 -9.85 3.37 4.53
CA SER A 98 -10.05 4.69 5.14
C SER A 98 -8.77 5.52 5.24
N ASP A 99 -7.61 4.86 5.33
CA ASP A 99 -6.31 5.55 5.45
C ASP A 99 -5.99 6.32 4.15
N ALA A 100 -6.47 5.81 3.01
CA ALA A 100 -6.25 6.40 1.68
C ALA A 100 -7.46 7.20 1.15
N TYR A 101 -8.68 6.76 1.42
CA TYR A 101 -9.89 7.27 0.76
C TYR A 101 -10.94 7.81 1.72
N GLY A 102 -10.77 7.58 3.02
CA GLY A 102 -11.70 8.07 4.04
C GLY A 102 -11.64 9.58 4.24
N PRO A 103 -12.45 10.13 5.15
CA PRO A 103 -12.35 11.52 5.56
C PRO A 103 -10.95 11.87 6.09
N VAL A 104 -10.44 13.06 5.80
CA VAL A 104 -9.11 13.51 6.24
C VAL A 104 -8.90 13.37 7.76
N SER A 105 -9.97 13.50 8.56
CA SER A 105 -9.91 13.35 10.03
C SER A 105 -9.50 11.96 10.50
N VAL A 106 -9.60 10.92 9.66
CA VAL A 106 -9.20 9.55 10.01
C VAL A 106 -7.88 9.14 9.37
N TRP A 107 -7.27 9.99 8.55
CA TRP A 107 -5.99 9.69 7.92
C TRP A 107 -4.89 9.55 8.98
N PRO A 108 -3.93 8.63 8.78
CA PRO A 108 -2.79 8.52 9.66
C PRO A 108 -1.95 9.80 9.59
N LYS A 109 -1.36 10.20 10.73
CA LYS A 109 -0.64 11.48 10.84
C LYS A 109 0.63 11.54 10.00
N ASP A 110 1.26 10.40 9.74
CA ASP A 110 2.48 10.28 8.94
C ASP A 110 2.19 10.23 7.43
N LEU A 111 0.93 10.00 7.03
CA LEU A 111 0.49 9.84 5.64
C LEU A 111 1.23 8.74 4.86
N ASP A 112 1.89 7.79 5.54
CA ASP A 112 2.65 6.72 4.91
C ASP A 112 1.76 5.54 4.53
N VAL A 113 0.85 5.80 3.59
CA VAL A 113 -0.20 4.85 3.21
C VAL A 113 0.21 4.05 1.99
N THR A 114 0.11 2.72 2.09
CA THR A 114 0.23 1.82 0.94
C THR A 114 -1.11 1.76 0.19
N TYR A 115 -1.14 2.22 -1.06
CA TYR A 115 -2.35 2.24 -1.87
C TYR A 115 -2.05 2.08 -3.38
N SER A 116 -3.05 1.62 -4.14
CA SER A 116 -2.89 1.30 -5.57
C SER A 116 -3.60 2.28 -6.50
N PHE A 117 -4.80 2.75 -6.13
CA PHE A 117 -5.62 3.52 -7.05
C PHE A 117 -5.73 5.00 -6.68
N SER A 118 -5.57 5.87 -7.68
CA SER A 118 -5.85 7.30 -7.60
C SER A 118 -5.95 7.84 -9.02
N CYS A 119 -7.15 8.26 -9.41
CA CYS A 119 -7.40 8.83 -10.72
C CYS A 119 -6.84 10.24 -10.83
N ARG A 120 -5.59 10.33 -11.29
CA ARG A 120 -4.87 11.57 -11.50
C ARG A 120 -4.00 11.50 -12.75
N GLN A 121 -3.63 12.66 -13.26
CA GLN A 121 -2.59 12.74 -14.28
C GLN A 121 -1.25 12.24 -13.72
N ALA A 122 -0.44 11.66 -14.58
CA ALA A 122 0.98 11.46 -14.29
C ALA A 122 1.62 12.83 -14.07
N VAL A 123 2.55 12.90 -13.13
CA VAL A 123 3.33 14.12 -12.86
C VAL A 123 4.73 13.96 -13.43
N PRO A 124 5.39 15.04 -13.89
CA PRO A 124 6.77 14.95 -14.32
C PRO A 124 7.71 14.52 -13.18
N SER A 125 8.93 14.12 -13.56
CA SER A 125 10.01 13.83 -12.62
C SER A 125 10.19 14.96 -11.59
N PRO A 126 10.59 14.68 -10.33
CA PRO A 126 10.71 15.71 -9.29
C PRO A 126 11.63 16.88 -9.66
N CYS A 127 12.67 16.63 -10.47
CA CYS A 127 13.60 17.66 -10.97
C CYS A 127 13.00 18.65 -11.98
N THR A 128 11.92 18.30 -12.68
CA THR A 128 11.29 19.18 -13.69
C THR A 128 10.15 20.00 -13.10
N GLY A 129 9.58 19.55 -11.97
CA GLY A 129 8.40 20.19 -11.36
C GLY A 129 7.11 19.96 -12.16
N GLY A 130 6.05 20.67 -11.79
CA GLY A 130 4.73 20.58 -12.44
C GLY A 130 3.75 19.59 -11.80
N THR A 131 2.48 19.73 -12.21
CA THR A 131 1.30 19.07 -11.62
C THR A 131 0.62 18.08 -12.56
N GLY A 132 1.08 17.94 -13.80
CA GLY A 132 0.51 17.01 -14.78
C GLY A 132 1.32 16.94 -16.08
N THR A 133 1.27 15.80 -16.77
CA THR A 133 1.90 15.59 -18.09
C THR A 133 0.90 15.60 -19.25
N GLY A 134 -0.41 15.69 -18.96
CA GLY A 134 -1.46 15.47 -19.95
C GLY A 134 -1.84 13.99 -20.14
N SER A 135 -1.05 13.06 -19.60
CA SER A 135 -1.31 11.62 -19.62
C SER A 135 -1.76 11.11 -18.25
N TRP A 136 -2.50 10.00 -18.22
CA TRP A 136 -2.91 9.35 -16.99
C TRP A 136 -1.74 8.65 -16.28
N SER A 137 -1.74 8.68 -14.94
CA SER A 137 -0.84 7.87 -14.12
C SER A 137 -1.24 6.39 -14.17
N MET A 138 -0.29 5.47 -13.97
CA MET A 138 -0.61 4.04 -13.78
C MET A 138 -1.52 3.79 -12.56
N HIS A 139 -1.49 4.67 -11.55
CA HIS A 139 -2.47 4.64 -10.46
C HIS A 139 -3.90 4.96 -10.92
N ALA A 140 -4.08 5.76 -11.99
CA ALA A 140 -5.40 6.06 -12.54
C ALA A 140 -5.99 4.86 -13.28
N TYR A 141 -5.12 3.96 -13.77
CA TYR A 141 -5.52 2.66 -14.31
C TYR A 141 -5.71 1.60 -13.22
N GLY A 142 -5.30 1.86 -11.98
CA GLY A 142 -5.28 0.87 -10.89
C GLY A 142 -4.21 -0.19 -11.07
N GLU A 143 -3.15 0.11 -11.82
CA GLU A 143 -2.09 -0.83 -12.24
C GLU A 143 -0.72 -0.50 -11.61
N ALA A 144 -0.69 0.45 -10.68
CA ALA A 144 0.49 0.77 -9.86
C ALA A 144 0.17 0.58 -8.37
N ILE A 145 1.21 0.50 -7.55
CA ILE A 145 1.11 0.52 -6.08
C ILE A 145 2.28 1.29 -5.50
N ASP A 146 1.99 2.14 -4.52
CA ASP A 146 2.99 2.73 -3.65
C ASP A 146 3.01 1.91 -2.35
N ILE A 147 4.18 1.42 -1.92
CA ILE A 147 4.35 0.64 -0.68
C ILE A 147 5.24 1.43 0.26
N ASN A 148 4.71 1.84 1.41
CA ASN A 148 5.38 2.73 2.38
C ASN A 148 6.12 3.89 1.64
N PRO A 149 5.38 4.80 0.98
CA PRO A 149 5.97 5.81 0.10
C PRO A 149 7.04 6.70 0.76
N ILE A 150 7.07 6.83 2.09
CA ILE A 150 8.16 7.52 2.79
C ILE A 150 9.47 6.73 2.70
N GLU A 151 9.43 5.42 2.98
CA GLU A 151 10.57 4.51 2.91
C GLU A 151 10.98 4.17 1.48
N ASN A 152 10.02 4.19 0.55
CA ASN A 152 10.20 3.82 -0.86
C ASN A 152 9.73 4.94 -1.80
N PRO A 153 10.38 6.11 -1.74
CA PRO A 153 9.94 7.24 -2.52
C PRO A 153 10.11 7.03 -4.01
N TYR A 154 9.21 7.62 -4.79
CA TYR A 154 9.49 7.90 -6.20
C TYR A 154 10.67 8.87 -6.30
N VAL A 155 11.73 8.42 -6.97
CA VAL A 155 12.97 9.18 -7.18
C VAL A 155 13.17 9.42 -8.67
N GLY A 156 13.43 10.67 -9.05
CA GLY A 156 13.80 11.05 -10.41
C GLY A 156 14.89 12.12 -10.40
N CYS A 157 15.90 11.98 -11.27
CA CYS A 157 17.09 12.85 -11.28
C CYS A 157 17.81 12.99 -9.92
N GLY A 158 17.76 11.96 -9.06
CA GLY A 158 18.33 12.07 -7.71
C GLY A 158 17.57 13.01 -6.78
N GLN A 159 16.29 13.29 -7.07
CA GLN A 159 15.38 14.06 -6.21
C GLN A 159 14.10 13.26 -5.90
N THR A 160 13.42 13.61 -4.82
CA THR A 160 12.05 13.16 -4.50
C THR A 160 11.19 14.37 -4.11
N ARG A 161 9.87 14.22 -4.17
CA ARG A 161 8.93 15.32 -3.90
C ARG A 161 8.68 15.54 -2.41
N ASP A 162 8.75 14.49 -1.60
CA ASP A 162 8.49 14.58 -0.17
C ASP A 162 9.80 14.80 0.61
N PRO A 163 9.96 15.93 1.31
CA PRO A 163 11.14 16.20 2.14
C PRO A 163 11.43 15.13 3.19
N VAL A 164 10.40 14.49 3.76
CA VAL A 164 10.54 13.44 4.78
C VAL A 164 11.23 12.20 4.19
N SER A 165 10.99 11.94 2.91
CA SER A 165 11.53 10.80 2.18
C SER A 165 12.98 10.97 1.73
N VAL A 166 13.57 12.18 1.80
CA VAL A 166 14.93 12.46 1.32
C VAL A 166 15.96 11.55 1.99
N SER A 167 15.80 11.27 3.29
CA SER A 167 16.71 10.38 4.01
C SER A 167 16.68 8.93 3.48
N PHE A 168 15.57 8.50 2.88
CA PHE A 168 15.35 7.14 2.36
C PHE A 168 15.84 6.95 0.92
N MET A 169 16.19 8.04 0.23
CA MET A 169 16.85 7.97 -1.08
C MET A 169 18.21 7.29 -0.99
N LYS A 170 18.94 7.46 0.13
CA LYS A 170 20.14 6.69 0.39
C LYS A 170 19.74 5.29 0.86
N ARG A 171 20.00 4.31 0.00
CA ARG A 171 19.57 2.91 0.20
C ARG A 171 20.50 2.12 1.15
N THR A 172 21.47 2.79 1.79
CA THR A 172 22.45 2.19 2.73
C THR A 172 22.71 3.13 3.93
N PRO A 173 22.61 2.65 5.18
CA PRO A 173 22.19 1.30 5.57
C PRO A 173 20.71 1.06 5.25
N LEU A 174 20.33 -0.21 5.04
CA LEU A 174 18.93 -0.57 4.88
C LEU A 174 18.19 -0.33 6.20
N ARG A 175 17.00 0.27 6.10
CA ARG A 175 16.09 0.51 7.21
C ARG A 175 14.81 -0.30 7.02
N LYS A 176 14.10 -0.48 8.13
CA LYS A 176 12.79 -1.16 8.17
C LYS A 176 11.85 -0.54 7.12
N GLY A 177 11.05 -1.36 6.45
CA GLY A 177 10.04 -0.92 5.48
C GLY A 177 10.58 -0.50 4.11
N MET A 178 11.90 -0.53 3.89
CA MET A 178 12.47 -0.33 2.57
C MET A 178 12.36 -1.61 1.74
N VAL A 179 11.74 -1.53 0.56
CA VAL A 179 11.86 -2.54 -0.51
C VAL A 179 13.34 -2.71 -0.82
N THR A 180 13.87 -3.91 -0.91
CA THR A 180 15.32 -4.16 -1.12
C THR A 180 15.55 -5.03 -2.36
N PRO A 181 16.80 -5.21 -2.84
CA PRO A 181 17.09 -6.21 -3.85
C PRO A 181 16.56 -7.61 -3.52
N ALA A 182 16.51 -7.99 -2.24
CA ALA A 182 15.93 -9.26 -1.82
C ALA A 182 14.41 -9.33 -2.07
N VAL A 183 13.70 -8.20 -1.93
CA VAL A 183 12.26 -8.12 -2.24
C VAL A 183 12.01 -8.28 -3.74
N TYR A 184 12.90 -7.74 -4.60
CA TYR A 184 12.79 -7.93 -6.05
C TYR A 184 13.14 -9.34 -6.52
N ALA A 185 14.00 -10.05 -5.79
CA ALA A 185 14.48 -11.38 -6.15
C ALA A 185 13.55 -12.52 -5.69
N ALA A 186 12.62 -12.24 -4.78
CA ALA A 186 11.63 -13.19 -4.27
C ALA A 186 10.51 -13.45 -5.29
#